data_AF-A0A1L3GFR3-F1
#
_entry.id   AF-A0A1L3GFR3-F1
#
_cell.length_a   1.000
_cell.length_b   1.000
_cell.length_c   1.000
_cell.angle_alpha   90.00
_cell.angle_beta   90.00
_cell.angle_gamma   90.00
#
_symmetry.space_group_name_H-M   'P 1'
#
loop_
_entity.id
_entity.type
_entity.pdbx_description
1 polymer ?
#
loop_
_entity_poly.entity_id
_entity_poly.type
_entity_poly.pdbx_seq_one_letter_code
_entity_poly.pdbx_strand_id
1 'polypeptide(L)' 'MAQFKTLQFPNTPAGQAEKNNVLGRETNQGWLVVSETIAPGKLKGGNACCLFLICAPFAFFAGHKDDIITVTLQKD' A
#
# COMPACT_ATOMS: atom_id res chain seq x y z
N MET A 1 3.63 -5.49 28.13
CA MET A 1 2.51 -4.56 27.81
C MET A 1 2.61 -4.40 26.33
N ALA A 2 1.70 -4.99 25.56
CA ALA A 2 1.90 -5.17 24.13
C ALA A 2 2.10 -3.83 23.41
N GLN A 3 3.26 -3.66 22.76
CA GLN A 3 3.58 -2.53 21.91
C GLN A 3 3.07 -2.80 20.51
N PHE A 4 2.44 -1.80 19.89
CA PHE A 4 1.96 -1.87 18.52
C PHE A 4 2.70 -0.86 17.66
N LYS A 5 3.11 -1.28 16.47
CA LYS A 5 3.81 -0.45 15.50
C LYS A 5 3.20 -0.65 14.11
N THR A 6 2.65 0.41 13.55
CA THR A 6 2.13 0.42 12.18
C THR A 6 3.17 0.97 11.22
N LEU A 7 3.45 0.21 10.16
CA LEU A 7 4.32 0.58 9.06
C LEU A 7 3.51 0.64 7.77
N GLN A 8 3.82 1.59 6.90
CA GLN A 8 3.17 1.74 5.61
C GLN A 8 4.21 1.63 4.51
N PHE A 9 3.94 0.81 3.50
CA PHE A 9 4.81 0.57 2.37
C PHE A 9 4.04 0.78 1.08
N PRO A 10 4.65 1.35 0.04
CA PRO A 10 4.02 1.38 -1.27
C PRO A 10 3.94 -0.04 -1.84
N ASN A 11 2.81 -0.42 -2.43
CA ASN A 11 2.62 -1.68 -3.14
C ASN A 11 3.22 -1.59 -4.55
N THR A 12 4.47 -1.18 -4.63
CA THR A 12 5.29 -1.28 -5.83
C THR A 12 6.28 -2.44 -5.65
N PRO A 13 6.87 -3.00 -6.72
CA PRO A 13 7.88 -4.05 -6.58
C PRO A 13 9.05 -3.63 -5.67
N ALA A 14 9.46 -2.36 -5.75
CA ALA A 14 10.49 -1.79 -4.87
C ALA A 14 10.01 -1.69 -3.41
N GLY A 15 8.78 -1.22 -3.18
CA GLY A 15 8.21 -1.11 -1.84
C GLY A 15 7.94 -2.46 -1.17
N GLN A 16 7.65 -3.50 -1.94
CA GLN A 16 7.55 -4.88 -1.43
C GLN A 16 8.92 -5.43 -1.01
N ALA A 17 9.98 -5.14 -1.76
CA ALA A 17 11.35 -5.51 -1.38
C ALA A 17 11.79 -4.76 -0.10
N GLU A 18 11.45 -3.48 0.02
CA GLU A 18 11.68 -2.70 1.24
C GLU A 18 10.90 -3.26 2.43
N LYS A 19 9.60 -3.57 2.25
CA LYS A 19 8.76 -4.23 3.25
C LYS A 19 9.43 -5.49 3.77
N ASN A 20 9.88 -6.39 2.90
CA ASN A 20 10.53 -7.64 3.30
C ASN A 20 11.81 -7.42 4.11
N ASN A 21 12.64 -6.44 3.72
CA ASN A 21 13.86 -6.09 4.45
C ASN A 21 13.56 -5.51 5.84
N VAL A 22 12.59 -4.61 5.93
CA VAL A 22 12.19 -3.98 7.21
C VAL A 22 11.53 -5.02 8.11
N LEU A 23 10.58 -5.80 7.61
CA LEU A 23 9.94 -6.87 8.38
C LEU A 23 10.96 -7.90 8.87
N GLY A 24 11.92 -8.30 8.04
CA GLY A 24 13.01 -9.19 8.49
C GLY A 24 13.82 -8.63 9.66
N ARG A 25 14.09 -7.32 9.66
CA ARG A 25 14.78 -6.65 10.79
C ARG A 25 13.91 -6.58 12.05
N GLU A 26 12.64 -6.22 11.90
CA GLU A 26 11.70 -6.11 13.02
C GLU A 26 11.40 -7.49 13.64
N THR A 27 11.27 -8.54 12.83
CA THR A 27 11.12 -9.92 13.32
C THR A 27 12.35 -10.39 14.10
N ASN A 28 13.56 -10.05 13.66
CA ASN A 28 14.78 -10.32 14.44
C ASN A 28 14.82 -9.56 15.77
N GLN A 29 14.12 -8.43 15.88
CA GLN A 29 13.96 -7.66 17.11
C GLN A 29 12.80 -8.17 17.99
N GLY A 30 12.12 -9.25 17.59
CA GLY A 30 11.02 -9.86 18.33
C GLY A 30 9.65 -9.23 18.05
N TRP A 31 9.49 -8.48 16.95
CA TRP A 31 8.19 -8.00 16.51
C TRP A 31 7.47 -9.05 15.66
N LEU A 32 6.19 -9.28 15.96
CA LEU A 32 5.31 -10.20 15.23
C LEU A 32 4.34 -9.40 14.37
N VAL A 33 4.16 -9.80 13.11
CA VAL A 33 3.14 -9.20 12.24
C VAL A 33 1.78 -9.74 12.67
N VAL A 34 0.87 -8.84 13.07
CA VAL A 34 -0.48 -9.20 13.54
C VAL A 34 -1.57 -8.80 12.56
N SER A 35 -1.32 -7.84 11.68
CA SER A 35 -2.27 -7.43 10.64
C SER A 35 -1.56 -6.91 9.42
N GLU A 36 -2.03 -7.28 8.23
CA GLU A 36 -1.62 -6.69 6.95
C GLU A 36 -2.88 -6.26 6.19
N THR A 37 -2.95 -4.98 5.86
CA THR A 37 -4.06 -4.40 5.10
C THR A 37 -3.50 -3.77 3.84
N ILE A 38 -3.94 -4.30 2.69
CA ILE A 38 -3.62 -3.72 1.39
C ILE A 38 -4.77 -2.79 1.03
N ALA A 39 -4.49 -1.50 0.94
CA ALA A 39 -5.43 -0.50 0.46
C ALA A 39 -5.23 -0.33 -1.05
N PRO A 40 -6.09 -0.90 -1.90
CA PRO A 40 -6.04 -0.66 -3.33
C PRO A 40 -6.33 0.83 -3.59
N GLY A 41 -5.46 1.48 -4.33
CA GLY A 41 -5.62 2.80 -4.89
C GLY A 41 -6.97 2.84 -5.61
N LYS A 42 -7.86 3.70 -5.13
CA LYS A 42 -9.19 3.87 -5.72
C LYS A 42 -9.06 4.18 -7.21
N LEU A 43 -9.40 3.23 -8.07
CA LEU A 43 -9.85 3.53 -9.42
C LEU A 43 -11.13 4.35 -9.27
N LYS A 44 -11.02 5.68 -9.39
CA LYS A 44 -12.19 6.58 -9.40
C LYS A 44 -12.89 6.47 -10.75
N GLY A 45 -13.37 5.27 -11.10
CA GLY A 45 -14.11 4.97 -12.32
C GLY A 45 -15.60 5.21 -12.21
N GLY A 46 -16.04 6.18 -11.40
CA GLY A 46 -17.46 6.39 -11.10
C GLY A 46 -18.16 7.51 -11.87
N ASN A 47 -17.44 8.34 -12.64
CA ASN A 47 -18.04 9.55 -13.23
C ASN A 47 -17.53 9.87 -14.65
N ALA A 48 -17.11 8.86 -15.42
CA ALA A 48 -16.49 9.04 -16.73
C ALA A 48 -17.33 8.53 -17.90
N CYS A 49 -18.60 8.14 -17.70
CA CYS A 49 -19.42 7.60 -18.79
C CYS A 49 -19.75 8.62 -19.90
N CYS A 50 -19.57 9.94 -19.66
CA CYS A 50 -19.98 10.97 -20.63
C CYS A 50 -18.83 11.84 -21.19
N LEU A 51 -17.62 11.81 -20.61
CA LEU A 51 -16.49 12.65 -21.08
C LEU A 51 -15.28 11.85 -21.59
N PHE A 52 -15.34 10.52 -21.57
CA PHE A 52 -14.23 9.65 -21.97
C PHE A 52 -13.84 9.76 -23.45
N LEU A 53 -14.76 10.19 -24.33
CA LEU A 53 -14.49 10.32 -25.77
C LEU A 53 -13.60 11.51 -26.15
N ILE A 54 -13.47 12.54 -25.31
CA ILE A 54 -12.73 13.77 -25.65
C ILE A 54 -11.34 13.83 -24.97
N CYS A 55 -11.18 13.22 -23.78
CA CYS A 55 -9.94 13.30 -22.98
C CYS A 55 -9.17 11.97 -22.83
N ALA A 56 -9.44 10.99 -23.69
CA ALA A 56 -8.81 9.67 -23.67
C ALA A 56 -7.26 9.66 -23.58
N PRO A 57 -6.49 10.54 -24.27
CA PRO A 57 -5.03 10.45 -24.19
C PRO A 57 -4.46 10.97 -22.86
N PHE A 58 -5.18 11.80 -22.10
CA PHE A 58 -4.72 12.34 -20.80
C PHE A 58 -5.20 11.54 -19.59
N ALA A 59 -6.27 10.75 -19.73
CA ALA A 59 -6.77 9.91 -18.63
C ALA A 59 -5.84 8.74 -18.28
N PHE A 60 -5.02 8.29 -19.23
CA PHE A 60 -4.08 7.19 -19.00
C PHE A 60 -2.92 7.57 -18.07
N PHE A 61 -2.57 8.86 -17.98
CA PHE A 61 -1.49 9.35 -17.10
C PHE A 61 -1.93 9.70 -15.68
N ALA A 62 -3.22 9.90 -15.42
CA ALA A 62 -3.74 10.33 -14.12
C ALA A 62 -4.20 9.18 -13.20
N GLY A 63 -4.09 7.92 -13.68
CA GLY A 63 -4.70 6.75 -13.05
C GLY A 63 -3.81 5.97 -12.06
N HIS A 64 -2.52 6.27 -11.96
CA HIS A 64 -1.63 5.61 -11.00
C HIS A 64 -1.69 6.32 -9.65
N LYS A 65 -2.63 5.93 -8.79
CA LYS A 65 -2.45 6.10 -7.35
C LYS A 65 -1.85 4.81 -6.83
N ASP A 66 -0.61 4.90 -6.34
CA ASP A 66 0.09 3.77 -5.77
C ASP A 66 -0.74 3.17 -4.63
N ASP A 67 -1.01 1.88 -4.76
CA ASP A 67 -1.57 1.02 -3.71
C ASP A 67 -0.67 1.11 -2.46
N ILE A 68 -1.22 1.14 -1.25
CA ILE A 68 -0.45 1.22 0.01
C ILE A 68 -0.72 -0.05 0.84
N ILE A 69 0.35 -0.66 1.35
CA ILE A 69 0.34 -1.81 2.25
C ILE A 69 0.60 -1.29 3.65
N THR A 70 -0.37 -1.46 4.55
CA THR A 70 -0.21 -1.15 5.96
C THR A 70 0.03 -2.45 6.72
N VAL A 71 1.16 -2.54 7.43
CA VAL A 71 1.51 -3.69 8.27
C VAL A 71 1.54 -3.26 9.72
N THR A 72 0.79 -3.95 10.57
CA THR A 72 0.79 -3.75 12.02
C THR A 72 1.62 -4.85 12.67
N LEU A 73 2.62 -4.44 13.42
CA LEU A 73 3.51 -5.25 14.23
C LEU A 73 3.09 -5.15 15.70
N GLN A 74 3.21 -6.26 16.43
CA GLN A 74 3.02 -6.36 17.87
C GLN A 74 4.27 -6.94 18.52
N LYS A 75 4.64 -6.44 19.71
CA LYS A 75 5.70 -7.01 20.56
C LYS A 75 5.24 -6.99 22.02
N ASP A 76 5.39 -8.09 22.74
CA ASP A 76 4.85 -8.25 24.10
C ASP A 76 5.71 -7.59 25.21
#